data_AF-W8BI99-F1
#
_entry.id   AF-W8BI99-F1
#
_cell.length_a   1.000
_cell.length_b   1.000
_cell.length_c   1.000
_cell.angle_alpha   90.00
_cell.angle_beta   90.00
_cell.angle_gamma   90.00
#
_symmetry.space_group_name_H-M   'P 1'
#
loop_
_entity.id
_entity.type
_entity.pdbx_description
1 polymer ?
#
loop_
_entity_poly.entity_id
_entity_poly.type
_entity_poly.pdbx_seq_one_letter_code
_entity_poly.pdbx_strand_id
1 'polypeptide(L)'
;FFISNYYFSAYWFAFAVIICQILPFIYYTSTAHEIYFTLIPMTGRSGSSTNPDLLIAVIAIFFAYLFAGFIMPLYMYFRKTQTIILCFLGLTIVFLILAVTPAGFPYAPKVAAQRFSLLHAKRILHNADGSARVNESGVYIYPQDRRVHTADDNIKNIGVKYKVSDICSDEIFCGMPVFNHRWNNAKEYSYWIPIDEEPNIPGDDPVLALNSKIDVEASNIRRYNFTLTGPDHMTLFIGTKSSAKIVNWSFNDTMLRENWEPPYFIYYSYGKDSSPLDFFIDVESPAADTSNIEIGIGGHWIHQSMTRPDEYEKFVQSFPNYAFVADWASSYESWLF
;
A
#
# COMPACT_ATOMS: atom_id res chain seq x y z
N PHE A 1 -23.88 -56.44 35.16
CA PHE A 1 -23.95 -56.95 33.76
C PHE A 1 -24.61 -55.96 32.79
N PHE A 2 -25.69 -55.25 33.16
CA PHE A 2 -26.35 -54.29 32.26
C PHE A 2 -25.51 -53.05 31.86
N ILE A 3 -24.69 -52.49 32.75
CA ILE A 3 -23.87 -51.29 32.46
C ILE A 3 -22.81 -51.55 31.38
N SER A 4 -22.31 -52.79 31.26
CA SER A 4 -21.27 -53.17 30.29
C SER A 4 -21.76 -53.21 28.84
N ASN A 5 -23.01 -53.62 28.61
CA ASN A 5 -23.56 -53.73 27.26
C ASN A 5 -23.90 -52.37 26.64
N TYR A 6 -24.35 -51.40 27.44
CA TYR A 6 -24.59 -50.03 26.96
C TYR A 6 -23.28 -49.33 26.58
N TYR A 7 -22.21 -49.54 27.35
CA TYR A 7 -20.87 -49.05 27.01
C TYR A 7 -20.36 -49.62 25.68
N PHE A 8 -20.50 -50.93 25.46
CA PHE A 8 -20.07 -51.56 24.20
C PHE A 8 -20.86 -51.04 22.99
N SER A 9 -22.19 -50.87 23.13
CA SER A 9 -23.05 -50.30 22.09
C SER A 9 -22.71 -48.84 21.76
N ALA A 10 -22.42 -48.01 22.78
CA ALA A 10 -22.01 -46.62 22.60
C ALA A 10 -20.65 -46.49 21.88
N TYR A 11 -19.71 -47.41 22.14
CA TYR A 11 -18.43 -47.45 21.43
C TYR A 11 -18.60 -47.75 19.94
N TRP A 12 -19.39 -48.76 19.57
CA TRP A 12 -19.65 -49.06 18.16
C TRP A 12 -20.34 -47.92 17.42
N PHE A 13 -21.27 -47.22 18.09
CA PHE A 13 -21.90 -46.03 17.54
C PHE A 13 -20.90 -44.89 17.33
N ALA A 14 -20.06 -44.60 18.33
CA ALA A 14 -19.02 -43.57 18.21
C ALA A 14 -17.98 -43.91 17.13
N PHE A 15 -17.62 -45.19 16.97
CA PHE A 15 -16.74 -45.64 15.90
C PHE A 15 -17.33 -45.42 14.51
N ALA A 16 -18.61 -45.77 14.31
CA ALA A 16 -19.32 -45.52 13.06
C ALA A 16 -19.39 -44.00 12.75
N VAL A 17 -19.68 -43.17 13.76
CA VAL A 17 -19.69 -41.70 13.63
C VAL A 17 -18.31 -41.18 13.21
N ILE A 18 -17.22 -41.64 13.83
CA ILE A 18 -15.87 -41.23 13.48
C ILE A 18 -15.54 -41.57 12.01
N ILE A 19 -15.90 -42.76 11.54
CA ILE A 19 -15.70 -43.14 10.13
C ILE A 19 -16.47 -42.21 9.19
N CYS A 20 -17.74 -41.94 9.49
CA CYS A 20 -18.55 -41.01 8.70
C CYS A 20 -18.01 -39.57 8.72
N GLN A 21 -17.28 -39.18 9.76
CA GLN A 21 -16.68 -37.86 9.90
C GLN A 21 -15.37 -37.68 9.12
N ILE A 22 -14.73 -38.76 8.62
CA ILE A 22 -13.46 -38.67 7.88
C ILE A 22 -13.59 -37.78 6.62
N LEU A 23 -14.60 -38.03 5.79
CA LEU A 23 -14.81 -37.26 4.56
C LEU A 23 -15.13 -35.78 4.84
N PRO A 24 -16.08 -35.44 5.74
CA PRO A 24 -16.28 -34.06 6.17
C PRO A 24 -15.01 -33.41 6.72
N PHE A 25 -14.25 -34.11 7.57
CA PHE A 25 -13.03 -33.58 8.16
C PHE A 25 -11.98 -33.22 7.09
N ILE A 26 -11.78 -34.10 6.11
CA ILE A 26 -10.87 -33.85 4.98
C ILE A 26 -11.36 -32.63 4.18
N TYR A 27 -12.66 -32.55 3.88
CA TYR A 27 -13.25 -31.41 3.17
C TYR A 27 -13.04 -30.09 3.89
N TYR A 28 -13.35 -30.01 5.20
CA TYR A 28 -13.12 -28.79 5.97
C TYR A 28 -11.63 -28.44 6.08
N THR A 29 -10.74 -29.45 6.13
CA THR A 29 -9.28 -29.24 6.13
C THR A 29 -8.80 -28.66 4.81
N SER A 30 -9.26 -29.18 3.67
CA SER A 30 -8.91 -28.63 2.36
C SER A 30 -9.45 -27.21 2.18
N THR A 31 -10.69 -26.94 2.59
CA THR A 31 -11.27 -25.59 2.53
C THR A 31 -10.53 -24.61 3.42
N ALA A 32 -10.18 -25.00 4.65
CA ALA A 32 -9.36 -24.16 5.54
C ALA A 32 -8.00 -23.85 4.89
N HIS A 33 -7.34 -24.86 4.32
CA HIS A 33 -6.07 -24.69 3.63
C HIS A 33 -6.16 -23.71 2.46
N GLU A 34 -7.14 -23.86 1.57
CA GLU A 34 -7.37 -22.96 0.44
C GLU A 34 -7.63 -21.52 0.88
N ILE A 35 -8.44 -21.34 1.94
CA ILE A 35 -8.74 -20.03 2.50
C ILE A 35 -7.48 -19.38 3.08
N TYR A 36 -6.67 -20.09 3.85
CA TYR A 36 -5.41 -19.54 4.37
C TYR A 36 -4.42 -19.22 3.24
N PHE A 37 -4.26 -20.15 2.29
CA PHE A 37 -3.36 -19.98 1.16
C PHE A 37 -3.72 -18.76 0.30
N THR A 38 -5.01 -18.45 0.20
CA THR A 38 -5.51 -17.32 -0.58
C THR A 38 -5.50 -16.01 0.22
N LEU A 39 -6.01 -16.02 1.45
CA LEU A 39 -6.22 -14.79 2.21
C LEU A 39 -4.95 -14.25 2.86
N ILE A 40 -4.00 -15.10 3.25
CA ILE A 40 -2.74 -14.62 3.85
C ILE A 40 -1.99 -13.70 2.85
N PRO A 41 -1.75 -14.10 1.59
CA PRO A 41 -1.13 -13.21 0.61
C PRO A 41 -1.99 -11.99 0.25
N MET A 42 -3.32 -12.14 0.16
CA MET A 42 -4.21 -11.01 -0.18
C MET A 42 -4.19 -9.94 0.90
N THR A 43 -4.30 -10.34 2.17
CA THR A 43 -4.28 -9.42 3.31
C THR A 43 -2.91 -8.78 3.53
N GLY A 44 -1.83 -9.49 3.18
CA GLY A 44 -0.49 -8.91 3.12
C GLY A 44 -0.33 -7.78 2.09
N ARG A 45 -1.28 -7.56 1.17
CA ARG A 45 -1.26 -6.45 0.20
C ARG A 45 -2.09 -5.24 0.61
N SER A 46 -2.78 -5.30 1.76
CA SER A 46 -3.66 -4.23 2.24
C SER A 46 -2.92 -3.05 2.89
N GLY A 47 -1.59 -3.06 2.88
CA GLY A 47 -0.75 -2.03 3.51
C GLY A 47 -0.64 -2.22 5.02
N SER A 48 -0.03 -1.25 5.71
CA SER A 48 0.30 -1.36 7.15
C SER A 48 -0.80 -0.81 8.07
N SER A 49 -1.81 -0.11 7.55
CA SER A 49 -2.87 0.53 8.34
C SER A 49 -3.78 -0.47 9.06
N THR A 50 -4.07 -1.60 8.42
CA THR A 50 -4.90 -2.67 9.00
C THR A 50 -4.02 -3.77 9.58
N ASN A 51 -4.54 -4.53 10.54
CA ASN A 51 -3.84 -5.69 11.07
C ASN A 51 -4.37 -6.96 10.39
N PRO A 52 -3.66 -7.50 9.37
CA PRO A 52 -4.13 -8.70 8.65
C PRO A 52 -4.22 -9.92 9.58
N ASP A 53 -3.40 -9.97 10.63
CA ASP A 53 -3.39 -11.07 11.59
C ASP A 53 -4.72 -11.21 12.33
N LEU A 54 -5.47 -10.10 12.53
CA LEU A 54 -6.78 -10.15 13.18
C LEU A 54 -7.82 -10.87 12.32
N LEU A 55 -7.83 -10.63 11.01
CA LEU A 55 -8.74 -11.31 10.10
C LEU A 55 -8.43 -12.81 10.06
N ILE A 56 -7.14 -13.16 9.95
CA ILE A 56 -6.69 -14.55 9.96
C ILE A 56 -7.02 -15.22 11.30
N ALA A 57 -6.89 -14.52 12.42
CA ALA A 57 -7.25 -15.03 13.75
C ALA A 57 -8.75 -15.34 13.85
N VAL A 58 -9.63 -14.46 13.34
CA VAL A 58 -11.08 -14.72 13.32
C VAL A 58 -11.41 -15.96 12.50
N ILE A 59 -10.80 -16.10 11.33
CA ILE A 59 -10.96 -17.28 10.47
C ILE A 59 -10.44 -18.54 11.18
N ALA A 60 -9.33 -18.44 11.89
CA ALA A 60 -8.78 -19.55 12.67
C ALA A 60 -9.70 -19.98 13.82
N ILE A 61 -10.30 -19.04 14.53
CA ILE A 61 -11.29 -19.34 15.58
C ILE A 61 -12.52 -20.03 14.97
N PHE A 62 -13.01 -19.53 13.83
CA PHE A 62 -14.14 -20.12 13.12
C PHE A 62 -13.88 -21.57 12.73
N PHE A 63 -12.73 -21.85 12.09
CA PHE A 63 -12.36 -23.21 11.72
C PHE A 63 -12.08 -24.09 12.94
N ALA A 64 -11.44 -23.57 13.99
CA ALA A 64 -11.23 -24.30 15.23
C ALA A 64 -12.56 -24.75 15.86
N TYR A 65 -13.59 -23.88 15.83
CA TYR A 65 -14.93 -24.23 16.29
C TYR A 65 -15.57 -25.33 15.44
N LEU A 66 -15.46 -25.26 14.10
CA LEU A 66 -15.93 -26.32 13.22
C LEU A 66 -15.21 -27.65 13.49
N PHE A 67 -13.88 -27.61 13.68
CA PHE A 67 -13.09 -28.80 13.99
C PHE A 67 -13.39 -29.39 15.37
N ALA A 68 -13.76 -28.56 16.35
CA ALA A 68 -14.12 -29.04 17.69
C ALA A 68 -15.28 -30.06 17.62
N GLY A 69 -16.24 -29.89 16.71
CA GLY A 69 -17.34 -30.84 16.51
C GLY A 69 -16.89 -32.23 16.06
N PHE A 70 -15.83 -32.32 15.25
CA PHE A 70 -15.24 -33.60 14.82
C PHE A 70 -14.33 -34.23 15.88
N ILE A 71 -13.71 -33.42 16.73
CA ILE A 71 -12.78 -33.90 17.77
C ILE A 71 -13.54 -34.36 19.04
N MET A 72 -14.73 -33.81 19.32
CA MET A 72 -15.53 -34.16 20.50
C MET A 72 -15.85 -35.68 20.62
N PRO A 73 -16.26 -36.41 19.58
CA PRO A 73 -16.47 -37.85 19.65
C PRO A 73 -15.20 -38.65 20.01
N LEU A 74 -14.02 -38.18 19.55
CA LEU A 74 -12.74 -38.78 19.91
C LEU A 74 -12.44 -38.64 21.40
N TYR A 75 -12.82 -37.53 22.04
CA TYR A 75 -12.66 -37.34 23.49
C TYR A 75 -13.38 -38.42 24.31
N MET A 76 -14.51 -38.95 23.83
CA MET A 76 -15.24 -40.03 24.51
C MET A 76 -14.47 -41.36 24.53
N TYR A 77 -13.53 -41.56 23.61
CA TYR A 77 -12.72 -42.77 23.53
C TYR A 77 -11.48 -42.72 24.45
N PHE A 78 -10.97 -41.53 24.76
CA PHE A 78 -9.77 -41.40 25.56
C PHE A 78 -10.05 -41.44 27.06
N ARG A 79 -9.51 -42.45 27.75
CA ARG A 79 -9.62 -42.59 29.21
C ARG A 79 -8.99 -41.44 30.02
N LYS A 80 -8.06 -40.67 29.44
CA LYS A 80 -7.32 -39.58 30.10
C LYS A 80 -7.48 -38.24 29.35
N THR A 81 -8.72 -37.76 29.24
CA THR A 81 -9.04 -36.50 28.55
C THR A 81 -8.30 -35.28 29.12
N GLN A 82 -8.06 -35.24 30.44
CA GLN A 82 -7.28 -34.18 31.09
C GLN A 82 -5.85 -34.07 30.54
N THR A 83 -5.19 -35.19 30.22
CA THR A 83 -3.85 -35.19 29.64
C THR A 83 -3.85 -34.57 28.24
N ILE A 84 -4.89 -34.84 27.44
CA ILE A 84 -5.01 -34.30 26.09
C ILE A 84 -5.22 -32.77 26.14
N ILE A 85 -6.08 -32.30 27.04
CA ILE A 85 -6.30 -30.85 27.25
C ILE A 85 -5.00 -30.17 27.70
N LEU A 86 -4.26 -30.78 28.64
CA LEU A 86 -2.96 -30.27 29.09
C LEU A 86 -1.93 -30.26 27.95
N CYS A 87 -1.94 -31.25 27.05
CA CYS A 87 -1.08 -31.26 25.87
C CYS A 87 -1.42 -30.11 24.91
N PHE A 88 -2.70 -29.87 24.61
CA PHE A 88 -3.11 -28.74 23.77
C PHE A 88 -2.74 -27.41 24.41
N LEU A 89 -2.96 -27.25 25.72
CA LEU A 89 -2.55 -26.06 26.46
C LEU A 89 -1.03 -25.85 26.39
N GLY A 90 -0.24 -26.91 26.60
CA GLY A 90 1.21 -26.88 26.47
C GLY A 90 1.65 -26.48 25.06
N LEU A 91 1.01 -27.03 24.03
CA LEU A 91 1.25 -26.67 22.63
C LEU A 91 0.95 -25.19 22.36
N THR A 92 -0.17 -24.67 22.89
CA THR A 92 -0.52 -23.25 22.78
C THR A 92 0.56 -22.37 23.44
N ILE A 93 1.04 -22.74 24.63
CA ILE A 93 2.12 -22.01 25.31
C ILE A 93 3.40 -22.03 24.47
N VAL A 94 3.76 -23.16 23.87
CA VAL A 94 4.93 -23.26 22.97
C VAL A 94 4.78 -22.32 21.78
N PHE A 95 3.62 -22.29 21.13
CA PHE A 95 3.38 -21.36 20.01
C PHE A 95 3.41 -19.88 20.43
N LEU A 96 2.91 -19.56 21.63
CA LEU A 96 3.03 -18.20 22.18
C LEU A 96 4.49 -17.82 22.42
N ILE A 97 5.31 -18.72 22.97
CA ILE A 97 6.74 -18.50 23.15
C ILE A 97 7.41 -18.29 21.80
N LEU A 98 7.11 -19.12 20.80
CA LEU A 98 7.64 -18.95 19.44
C LEU A 98 7.25 -17.58 18.86
N ALA A 99 5.99 -17.15 19.01
CA ALA A 99 5.50 -15.88 18.47
C ALA A 99 6.15 -14.63 19.09
N VAL A 100 6.56 -14.70 20.36
CA VAL A 100 7.17 -13.57 21.09
C VAL A 100 8.71 -13.60 21.02
N THR A 101 9.31 -14.73 20.66
CA THR A 101 10.76 -14.88 20.54
C THR A 101 11.24 -14.65 19.10
N PRO A 102 12.55 -14.37 18.90
CA PRO A 102 13.13 -14.28 17.57
C PRO A 102 12.97 -15.55 16.71
N ALA A 103 12.67 -16.70 17.32
CA ALA A 103 12.39 -17.94 16.60
C ALA A 103 11.11 -17.85 15.74
N GLY A 104 10.14 -17.00 16.12
CA GLY A 104 8.95 -16.69 15.34
C GLY A 104 9.07 -15.42 14.52
N PHE A 105 10.29 -14.96 14.22
CA PHE A 105 10.49 -13.82 13.34
C PHE A 105 9.87 -14.11 11.95
N PRO A 106 8.94 -13.27 11.46
CA PRO A 106 8.08 -13.64 10.34
C PRO A 106 8.75 -13.48 8.98
N TYR A 107 9.92 -12.82 8.92
CA TYR A 107 10.59 -12.51 7.66
C TYR A 107 11.77 -13.43 7.39
N ALA A 108 11.87 -13.89 6.16
CA ALA A 108 12.95 -14.75 5.70
C ALA A 108 13.35 -14.36 4.26
N PRO A 109 14.65 -14.44 3.91
CA PRO A 109 15.10 -14.12 2.57
C PRO A 109 14.36 -14.93 1.50
N LYS A 110 13.95 -14.27 0.42
CA LYS A 110 13.29 -14.83 -0.78
C LYS A 110 11.87 -15.39 -0.58
N VAL A 111 11.58 -16.05 0.54
CA VAL A 111 10.29 -16.74 0.76
C VAL A 111 9.26 -15.88 1.50
N ALA A 112 9.72 -14.99 2.38
CA ALA A 112 8.86 -14.13 3.20
C ALA A 112 9.57 -12.80 3.44
N ALA A 113 9.88 -12.08 2.35
CA ALA A 113 10.63 -10.85 2.45
C ALA A 113 9.77 -9.69 3.00
N GLN A 114 10.38 -8.84 3.83
CA GLN A 114 9.77 -7.59 4.26
C GLN A 114 9.91 -6.54 3.17
N ARG A 115 8.82 -5.94 2.70
CA ARG A 115 8.81 -5.10 1.50
C ARG A 115 8.85 -3.62 1.83
N PHE A 116 9.80 -2.93 1.22
CA PHE A 116 9.92 -1.48 1.24
C PHE A 116 9.96 -0.96 -0.19
N SER A 117 9.18 0.08 -0.46
CA SER A 117 9.33 0.86 -1.69
C SER A 117 10.01 2.18 -1.37
N LEU A 118 11.12 2.48 -2.04
CA LEU A 118 11.90 3.69 -1.85
C LEU A 118 11.86 4.53 -3.12
N LEU A 119 11.53 5.81 -3.00
CA LEU A 119 11.67 6.74 -4.12
C LEU A 119 12.78 7.70 -3.79
N HIS A 120 13.87 7.68 -4.56
CA HIS A 120 14.87 8.74 -4.50
C HIS A 120 14.35 9.88 -5.35
N ALA A 121 13.86 10.92 -4.67
CA ALA A 121 12.98 11.91 -5.25
C ALA A 121 13.57 13.32 -5.22
N LYS A 122 13.45 14.05 -6.32
CA LYS A 122 13.60 15.51 -6.35
C LYS A 122 12.22 16.16 -6.24
N ARG A 123 12.05 17.09 -5.31
CA ARG A 123 10.78 17.76 -5.05
C ARG A 123 10.92 19.27 -5.26
N ILE A 124 10.16 19.82 -6.21
CA ILE A 124 10.09 21.25 -6.49
C ILE A 124 8.64 21.71 -6.39
N LEU A 125 8.37 22.75 -5.61
CA LEU A 125 7.03 23.35 -5.52
C LEU A 125 7.10 24.79 -6.02
N HIS A 126 6.26 25.15 -6.99
CA HIS A 126 6.23 26.49 -7.56
C HIS A 126 5.12 27.35 -6.97
N ASN A 127 5.38 28.65 -6.90
CA ASN A 127 4.42 29.69 -6.58
C ASN A 127 3.66 30.14 -7.85
N ALA A 128 2.67 31.03 -7.68
CA ALA A 128 1.89 31.62 -8.77
C ALA A 128 2.73 32.40 -9.81
N ASP A 129 3.89 32.91 -9.38
CA ASP A 129 4.84 33.66 -10.22
C ASP A 129 5.83 32.74 -10.95
N GLY A 130 5.73 31.42 -10.74
CA GLY A 130 6.67 30.43 -11.28
C GLY A 130 7.98 30.33 -10.50
N SER A 131 8.15 31.04 -9.38
CA SER A 131 9.33 30.88 -8.51
C SER A 131 9.23 29.57 -7.70
N ALA A 132 10.35 28.88 -7.53
CA ALA A 132 10.42 27.70 -6.67
C ALA A 132 10.44 28.13 -5.20
N ARG A 133 9.39 27.76 -4.43
CA ARG A 133 9.36 27.95 -2.96
C ARG A 133 10.07 26.84 -2.20
N VAL A 134 10.02 25.62 -2.74
CA VAL A 134 10.67 24.43 -2.19
C VAL A 134 11.43 23.80 -3.34
N ASN A 135 12.69 23.48 -3.10
CA ASN A 135 13.53 22.71 -3.99
C ASN A 135 14.44 21.86 -3.10
N GLU A 136 14.07 20.60 -2.92
CA GLU A 136 14.78 19.67 -2.04
C GLU A 136 14.83 18.28 -2.66
N SER A 137 15.80 17.51 -2.23
CA SER A 137 15.89 16.08 -2.53
C SER A 137 15.57 15.27 -1.28
N GLY A 138 15.07 14.06 -1.47
CA GLY A 138 14.68 13.22 -0.36
C GLY A 138 14.41 11.79 -0.78
N VAL A 139 14.30 10.93 0.21
CA VAL A 139 13.85 9.55 0.03
C VAL A 139 12.45 9.40 0.60
N TYR A 140 11.50 9.09 -0.29
CA TYR A 140 10.16 8.67 0.12
C TYR A 140 10.16 7.18 0.43
N ILE A 141 9.77 6.81 1.64
CA ILE A 141 9.76 5.42 2.11
C ILE A 141 8.33 4.98 2.32
N TYR A 142 7.89 4.02 1.52
CA TYR A 142 6.62 3.33 1.68
C TYR A 142 6.83 1.91 2.21
N PRO A 143 6.64 1.69 3.53
CA PRO A 143 6.62 0.35 4.07
C PRO A 143 5.31 -0.35 3.72
N GLN A 144 5.41 -1.47 3.01
CA GLN A 144 4.22 -2.25 2.64
C GLN A 144 3.74 -3.15 3.78
N ASP A 145 4.66 -3.58 4.64
CA ASP A 145 4.39 -4.45 5.77
C ASP A 145 4.25 -3.67 7.09
N ARG A 146 3.45 -4.21 8.01
CA ARG A 146 3.11 -3.56 9.30
C ARG A 146 4.30 -3.41 10.26
N ARG A 147 5.24 -4.36 10.29
CA ARG A 147 6.33 -4.39 11.29
C ARG A 147 7.49 -3.48 10.88
N VAL A 148 7.23 -2.21 10.60
CA VAL A 148 8.24 -1.27 10.07
C VAL A 148 9.43 -1.05 11.02
N HIS A 149 9.18 -1.14 12.33
CA HIS A 149 10.19 -0.94 13.37
C HIS A 149 11.40 -1.88 13.28
N THR A 150 11.30 -3.03 12.59
CA THR A 150 12.39 -3.99 12.44
C THR A 150 13.52 -3.49 11.55
N ALA A 151 13.30 -2.46 10.75
CA ALA A 151 14.30 -1.83 9.88
C ALA A 151 14.50 -0.34 10.22
N ASP A 152 14.02 0.12 11.38
CA ASP A 152 14.03 1.55 11.74
C ASP A 152 15.46 2.10 11.88
N ASP A 153 16.38 1.30 12.42
CA ASP A 153 17.79 1.67 12.53
C ASP A 153 18.43 1.82 11.15
N ASN A 154 18.10 0.93 10.21
CA ASN A 154 18.56 1.02 8.82
C ASN A 154 18.01 2.26 8.13
N ILE A 155 16.72 2.56 8.34
CA ILE A 155 16.05 3.73 7.78
C ILE A 155 16.69 5.04 8.26
N LYS A 156 17.09 5.11 9.54
CA LYS A 156 17.73 6.29 10.13
C LYS A 156 19.17 6.51 9.68
N ASN A 157 19.79 5.54 9.00
CA ASN A 157 21.20 5.66 8.57
C ASN A 157 21.43 6.79 7.56
N ILE A 158 20.42 7.11 6.74
CA ILE A 158 20.55 8.14 5.69
C ILE A 158 20.12 9.54 6.16
N GLY A 159 19.32 9.65 7.23
CA GLY A 159 18.89 10.96 7.72
C GLY A 159 17.74 10.95 8.71
N VAL A 160 17.23 12.14 8.99
CA VAL A 160 16.12 12.33 9.93
C VAL A 160 14.81 11.94 9.27
N LYS A 161 14.12 10.99 9.89
CA LYS A 161 12.86 10.45 9.40
C LYS A 161 11.67 11.30 9.83
N TYR A 162 10.97 11.90 8.88
CA TYR A 162 9.71 12.61 9.08
C TYR A 162 8.54 11.78 8.58
N LYS A 163 7.38 11.84 9.22
CA LYS A 163 6.17 11.25 8.65
C LYS A 163 5.65 12.15 7.53
N VAL A 164 5.14 11.54 6.48
CA VAL A 164 4.57 12.30 5.36
C VAL A 164 3.35 13.10 5.81
N SER A 165 2.53 12.57 6.73
CA SER A 165 1.39 13.31 7.29
C SER A 165 1.77 14.61 8.01
N ASP A 166 2.94 14.67 8.66
CA ASP A 166 3.40 15.88 9.35
C ASP A 166 3.80 17.00 8.36
N ILE A 167 4.27 16.62 7.16
CA ILE A 167 4.68 17.55 6.09
C ILE A 167 3.48 17.97 5.22
N CYS A 168 2.36 17.24 5.30
CA CYS A 168 1.27 17.28 4.33
C CYS A 168 0.32 18.49 4.44
N SER A 169 0.42 19.33 5.49
CA SER A 169 -0.72 20.12 5.96
C SER A 169 -1.24 21.20 4.99
N ASP A 170 -0.43 21.67 4.04
CA ASP A 170 -0.82 22.80 3.16
C ASP A 170 -0.71 22.49 1.66
N GLU A 171 -0.40 21.24 1.27
CA GLU A 171 -0.09 20.89 -0.13
C GLU A 171 -1.04 19.86 -0.75
N ILE A 172 -1.33 20.05 -2.04
CA ILE A 172 -2.08 19.07 -2.83
C ILE A 172 -1.32 17.74 -2.85
N PHE A 173 -1.99 16.67 -2.40
CA PHE A 173 -1.39 15.34 -2.27
C PHE A 173 -0.09 15.33 -1.45
N CYS A 174 -0.02 16.16 -0.40
CA CYS A 174 1.16 16.34 0.46
C CYS A 174 2.42 16.85 -0.26
N GLY A 175 2.31 17.24 -1.54
CA GLY A 175 3.45 17.63 -2.36
C GLY A 175 4.48 16.51 -2.50
N MET A 176 4.07 15.25 -2.71
CA MET A 176 4.97 14.10 -2.78
C MET A 176 4.79 13.33 -4.09
N PRO A 177 5.85 12.69 -4.64
CA PRO A 177 5.74 11.82 -5.82
C PRO A 177 5.08 10.48 -5.46
N VAL A 178 3.81 10.49 -5.07
CA VAL A 178 3.11 9.26 -4.71
C VAL A 178 2.77 8.46 -5.96
N PHE A 179 3.38 7.28 -6.11
CA PHE A 179 3.22 6.43 -7.29
C PHE A 179 1.78 5.95 -7.53
N ASN A 180 0.97 5.84 -6.47
CA ASN A 180 -0.39 5.32 -6.53
C ASN A 180 -1.28 6.08 -5.53
N HIS A 181 -2.56 6.29 -5.87
CA HIS A 181 -3.56 6.87 -4.94
C HIS A 181 -3.58 6.17 -3.57
N ARG A 182 -3.32 4.86 -3.50
CA ARG A 182 -3.25 4.12 -2.23
C ARG A 182 -2.12 4.59 -1.32
N TRP A 183 -1.04 5.13 -1.88
CA TRP A 183 0.08 5.65 -1.12
C TRP A 183 -0.25 6.99 -0.45
N ASN A 184 -1.20 7.75 -1.01
CA ASN A 184 -1.72 8.94 -0.34
C ASN A 184 -2.49 8.56 0.95
N ASN A 185 -3.30 7.50 0.89
CA ASN A 185 -3.95 6.93 2.08
C ASN A 185 -2.94 6.38 3.10
N ALA A 186 -1.71 6.12 2.66
CA ALA A 186 -0.63 5.61 3.47
C ALA A 186 0.23 6.67 4.18
N LYS A 187 -0.06 7.96 3.98
CA LYS A 187 0.75 9.08 4.49
C LYS A 187 1.08 9.02 5.99
N GLU A 188 0.21 8.42 6.80
CA GLU A 188 0.41 8.28 8.25
C GLU A 188 1.55 7.33 8.65
N TYR A 189 1.92 6.43 7.74
CA TYR A 189 2.96 5.41 7.97
C TYR A 189 4.05 5.40 6.92
N SER A 190 3.93 6.24 5.89
CA SER A 190 5.02 6.57 4.97
C SER A 190 5.93 7.64 5.59
N TYR A 191 7.19 7.63 5.16
CA TYR A 191 8.18 8.58 5.64
C TYR A 191 8.82 9.36 4.50
N TRP A 192 9.23 10.59 4.81
CA TRP A 192 10.07 11.42 3.98
C TRP A 192 11.37 11.68 4.74
N ILE A 193 12.50 11.41 4.08
CA ILE A 193 13.83 11.70 4.61
C ILE A 193 14.51 12.69 3.67
N PRO A 194 14.56 13.98 4.02
CA PRO A 194 15.32 14.96 3.26
C PRO A 194 16.80 14.57 3.24
N ILE A 195 17.40 14.58 2.05
CA ILE A 195 18.82 14.30 1.83
C ILE A 195 19.40 15.31 0.82
N ASP A 196 20.66 15.65 0.98
CA ASP A 196 21.33 16.64 0.11
C ASP A 196 21.68 16.05 -1.27
N GLU A 197 21.81 14.72 -1.36
CA GLU A 197 22.16 14.01 -2.59
C GLU A 197 20.95 13.93 -3.54
N GLU A 198 21.05 14.56 -4.71
CA GLU A 198 20.01 14.51 -5.73
C GLU A 198 19.94 13.14 -6.43
N PRO A 199 18.75 12.68 -6.86
CA PRO A 199 18.63 11.47 -7.65
C PRO A 199 19.26 11.64 -9.03
N ASN A 200 19.97 10.60 -9.50
CA ASN A 200 20.36 10.50 -10.90
C ASN A 200 19.14 10.10 -11.74
N ILE A 201 18.45 11.10 -12.29
CA ILE A 201 17.27 10.91 -13.13
C ILE A 201 17.69 10.45 -14.53
N PRO A 202 17.24 9.26 -14.99
CA PRO A 202 17.60 8.76 -16.31
C PRO A 202 16.67 9.35 -17.38
N GLY A 203 17.12 10.41 -18.05
CA GLY A 203 16.39 11.07 -19.14
C GLY A 203 15.88 12.45 -18.76
N ASP A 204 14.85 12.91 -19.47
CA ASP A 204 14.29 14.25 -19.28
C ASP A 204 13.22 14.26 -18.18
N ASP A 205 13.21 15.31 -17.37
CA ASP A 205 12.17 15.57 -16.38
C ASP A 205 10.79 15.76 -17.04
N PRO A 206 9.69 15.44 -16.33
CA PRO A 206 8.36 15.69 -16.84
C PRO A 206 8.11 17.20 -17.00
N VAL A 207 7.66 17.60 -18.18
CA VAL A 207 7.37 19.00 -18.53
C VAL A 207 5.89 19.15 -18.84
N LEU A 208 5.22 20.05 -18.11
CA LEU A 208 3.83 20.44 -18.35
C LEU A 208 3.80 21.83 -18.99
N ALA A 209 3.45 21.86 -20.28
CA ALA A 209 3.27 23.10 -21.01
C ALA A 209 1.79 23.49 -21.04
N LEU A 210 1.48 24.73 -20.65
CA LEU A 210 0.18 25.33 -20.88
C LEU A 210 0.13 25.93 -22.29
N ASN A 211 -0.65 25.33 -23.18
CA ASN A 211 -0.74 25.75 -24.59
C ASN A 211 -1.68 26.93 -24.80
N SER A 212 -2.82 26.95 -24.12
CA SER A 212 -3.81 28.02 -24.26
C SER A 212 -4.78 28.08 -23.08
N LYS A 213 -5.30 29.30 -22.86
CA LYS A 213 -6.42 29.58 -21.96
C LYS A 213 -7.57 30.14 -22.81
N ILE A 214 -8.73 29.51 -22.76
CA ILE A 214 -9.91 29.90 -23.56
C ILE A 214 -11.09 30.12 -22.61
N ASP A 215 -11.67 31.32 -22.60
CA ASP A 215 -12.92 31.57 -21.88
C ASP A 215 -14.08 30.95 -22.68
N VAL A 216 -14.81 30.03 -22.05
CA VAL A 216 -15.94 29.34 -22.67
C VAL A 216 -17.18 30.24 -22.50
N GLU A 217 -18.04 30.32 -23.53
CA GLU A 217 -19.19 31.25 -23.57
C GLU A 217 -20.20 31.10 -22.42
N ALA A 218 -20.13 30.00 -21.65
CA ALA A 218 -20.83 29.85 -20.38
C ALA A 218 -20.15 30.73 -19.31
N SER A 219 -20.87 31.74 -18.82
CA SER A 219 -20.35 32.74 -17.88
C SER A 219 -19.57 32.08 -16.72
N ASN A 220 -18.27 32.39 -16.64
CA ASN A 220 -17.30 31.99 -15.61
C ASN A 220 -16.59 30.64 -15.78
N ILE A 221 -16.65 30.00 -16.96
CA ILE A 221 -15.86 28.80 -17.26
C ILE A 221 -14.64 29.13 -18.12
N ARG A 222 -13.46 28.64 -17.71
CA ARG A 222 -12.21 28.75 -18.47
C ARG A 222 -11.61 27.38 -18.76
N ARG A 223 -11.29 27.13 -20.02
CA ARG A 223 -10.59 25.94 -20.50
C ARG A 223 -9.09 26.17 -20.52
N TYR A 224 -8.35 25.27 -19.89
CA TYR A 224 -6.90 25.20 -19.92
C TYR A 224 -6.49 24.00 -20.76
N ASN A 225 -5.71 24.22 -21.82
CA ASN A 225 -5.16 23.14 -22.65
C ASN A 225 -3.70 22.92 -22.29
N PHE A 226 -3.35 21.69 -21.96
CA PHE A 226 -2.01 21.31 -21.53
C PHE A 226 -1.42 20.23 -22.45
N THR A 227 -0.10 20.24 -22.55
CA THR A 227 0.70 19.13 -23.08
C THR A 227 1.65 18.67 -22.00
N LEU A 228 1.63 17.38 -21.67
CA LEU A 228 2.57 16.74 -20.74
C LEU A 228 3.51 15.80 -21.50
N THR A 229 4.80 16.00 -21.32
CA THR A 229 5.87 15.10 -21.78
C THR A 229 6.68 14.62 -20.58
N GLY A 230 7.23 13.42 -20.62
CA GLY A 230 8.04 12.90 -19.52
C GLY A 230 8.25 11.39 -19.62
N PRO A 231 8.58 10.71 -18.49
CA PRO A 231 8.83 9.28 -18.47
C PRO A 231 7.58 8.43 -18.74
N ASP A 232 7.81 7.12 -18.92
CA ASP A 232 6.78 6.12 -19.20
C ASP A 232 5.78 5.91 -18.06
N HIS A 233 6.10 6.39 -16.85
CA HIS A 233 5.19 6.42 -15.71
C HIS A 233 5.13 7.82 -15.11
N MET A 234 3.95 8.44 -15.19
CA MET A 234 3.68 9.77 -14.65
C MET A 234 2.40 9.77 -13.81
N THR A 235 2.40 10.58 -12.76
CA THR A 235 1.24 10.84 -11.91
C THR A 235 0.86 12.32 -12.03
N LEU A 236 -0.43 12.59 -12.19
CA LEU A 236 -0.95 13.96 -12.15
C LEU A 236 -1.87 14.10 -10.94
N PHE A 237 -1.68 15.20 -10.23
CA PHE A 237 -2.43 15.59 -9.06
C PHE A 237 -3.11 16.91 -9.37
N ILE A 238 -4.44 16.89 -9.53
CA ILE A 238 -5.17 18.07 -9.96
C ILE A 238 -6.05 18.52 -8.79
N GLY A 239 -5.83 19.73 -8.31
CA GLY A 239 -6.79 20.38 -7.42
C GLY A 239 -7.01 21.83 -7.80
N THR A 240 -8.03 22.40 -7.18
CA THR A 240 -8.38 23.80 -7.36
C THR A 240 -8.01 24.58 -6.10
N LYS A 241 -7.61 25.84 -6.28
CA LYS A 241 -7.55 26.80 -5.19
C LYS A 241 -8.83 27.63 -5.17
N SER A 242 -9.10 28.28 -4.03
CA SER A 242 -10.31 29.09 -3.83
C SER A 242 -11.60 28.26 -4.00
N SER A 243 -12.73 28.92 -4.28
CA SER A 243 -14.03 28.29 -4.52
C SER A 243 -14.22 27.76 -5.95
N ALA A 244 -13.12 27.59 -6.71
CA ALA A 244 -13.15 27.11 -8.08
C ALA A 244 -13.45 25.60 -8.17
N LYS A 245 -14.15 25.19 -9.22
CA LYS A 245 -14.59 23.81 -9.45
C LYS A 245 -14.21 23.32 -10.83
N ILE A 246 -13.77 22.08 -10.92
CA ILE A 246 -13.56 21.40 -12.20
C ILE A 246 -14.91 20.89 -12.69
N VAL A 247 -15.36 21.39 -13.84
CA VAL A 247 -16.68 21.05 -14.40
C VAL A 247 -16.58 20.05 -15.54
N ASN A 248 -15.45 20.00 -16.25
CA ASN A 248 -15.23 19.08 -17.35
C ASN A 248 -13.72 18.94 -17.62
N TRP A 249 -13.32 17.87 -18.31
CA TRP A 249 -11.93 17.62 -18.73
C TRP A 249 -11.88 16.58 -19.85
N SER A 250 -10.70 16.34 -20.43
CA SER A 250 -10.50 15.25 -21.40
C SER A 250 -10.30 13.86 -20.77
N PHE A 251 -10.17 13.78 -19.45
CA PHE A 251 -10.03 12.50 -18.75
C PHE A 251 -11.38 11.80 -18.56
N ASN A 252 -11.36 10.61 -17.96
CA ASN A 252 -12.58 9.88 -17.63
C ASN A 252 -13.50 10.72 -16.73
N ASP A 253 -14.77 10.86 -17.12
CA ASP A 253 -15.76 11.71 -16.47
C ASP A 253 -16.25 11.15 -15.12
N THR A 254 -15.96 9.88 -14.80
CA THR A 254 -16.47 9.18 -13.60
C THR A 254 -16.21 9.95 -12.31
N MET A 255 -15.01 10.51 -12.12
CA MET A 255 -14.69 11.25 -10.89
C MET A 255 -15.53 12.54 -10.75
N LEU A 256 -15.83 13.20 -11.87
CA LEU A 256 -16.68 14.39 -11.88
C LEU A 256 -18.16 14.01 -11.73
N ARG A 257 -18.62 12.99 -12.46
CA ARG A 257 -20.00 12.49 -12.47
C ARG A 257 -20.43 11.93 -11.11
N GLU A 258 -19.52 11.27 -10.39
CA GLU A 258 -19.76 10.74 -9.06
C GLU A 258 -19.47 11.74 -7.94
N ASN A 259 -19.18 13.01 -8.28
CA ASN A 259 -18.87 14.09 -7.34
C ASN A 259 -17.77 13.72 -6.33
N TRP A 260 -16.66 13.14 -6.80
CA TRP A 260 -15.52 12.87 -5.94
C TRP A 260 -14.92 14.19 -5.43
N GLU A 261 -14.49 14.18 -4.17
CA GLU A 261 -13.84 15.34 -3.57
C GLU A 261 -12.43 15.52 -4.14
N PRO A 262 -12.05 16.73 -4.59
CA PRO A 262 -10.67 17.02 -4.98
C PRO A 262 -9.73 16.89 -3.77
N PRO A 263 -8.42 16.64 -3.99
CA PRO A 263 -7.75 16.64 -5.29
C PRO A 263 -7.87 15.30 -6.05
N TYR A 264 -7.87 15.38 -7.38
CA TYR A 264 -7.98 14.23 -8.30
C TYR A 264 -6.61 13.62 -8.62
N PHE A 265 -6.56 12.29 -8.68
CA PHE A 265 -5.37 11.52 -9.03
C PHE A 265 -5.52 10.88 -10.40
N ILE A 266 -4.56 11.10 -11.27
CA ILE A 266 -4.49 10.47 -12.59
C ILE A 266 -3.15 9.76 -12.71
N TYR A 267 -3.19 8.47 -13.03
CA TYR A 267 -2.02 7.70 -13.38
C TYR A 267 -1.95 7.61 -14.90
N TYR A 268 -0.88 8.14 -15.48
CA TYR A 268 -0.62 8.04 -16.91
C TYR A 268 0.62 7.18 -17.14
N SER A 269 0.52 6.24 -18.06
CA SER A 269 1.66 5.44 -18.46
C SER A 269 1.57 5.05 -19.92
N TYR A 270 2.72 4.97 -20.57
CA TYR A 270 2.84 4.54 -21.96
C TYR A 270 3.89 3.44 -22.11
N GLY A 271 3.86 2.77 -23.27
CA GLY A 271 4.82 1.72 -23.62
C GLY A 271 5.72 2.13 -24.78
N LYS A 272 5.36 1.69 -25.99
CA LYS A 272 6.13 1.98 -27.20
C LYS A 272 5.92 3.40 -27.73
N ASP A 273 4.72 3.93 -27.56
CA ASP A 273 4.34 5.26 -28.02
C ASP A 273 4.68 6.27 -26.92
N SER A 274 5.62 7.18 -27.21
CA SER A 274 6.06 8.26 -26.31
C SER A 274 5.52 9.62 -26.74
N SER A 275 4.42 9.63 -27.48
CA SER A 275 3.75 10.87 -27.86
C SER A 275 3.32 11.67 -26.61
N PRO A 276 3.39 13.02 -26.67
CA PRO A 276 2.94 13.87 -25.58
C PRO A 276 1.47 13.62 -25.22
N LEU A 277 1.14 13.73 -23.94
CA LEU A 277 -0.23 13.70 -23.45
C LEU A 277 -0.85 15.08 -23.56
N ASP A 278 -1.72 15.27 -24.54
CA ASP A 278 -2.55 16.46 -24.67
C ASP A 278 -3.87 16.30 -23.91
N PHE A 279 -4.18 17.24 -23.02
CA PHE A 279 -5.40 17.20 -22.23
C PHE A 279 -5.96 18.61 -21.96
N PHE A 280 -7.24 18.69 -21.64
CA PHE A 280 -7.88 19.94 -21.24
C PHE A 280 -8.60 19.81 -19.91
N ILE A 281 -8.71 20.94 -19.19
CA ILE A 281 -9.49 21.05 -17.95
C ILE A 281 -10.33 22.32 -18.03
N ASP A 282 -11.63 22.18 -17.82
CA ASP A 282 -12.59 23.27 -17.71
C ASP A 282 -12.82 23.57 -16.22
N VAL A 283 -12.51 24.80 -15.84
CA VAL A 283 -12.64 25.28 -14.45
C VAL A 283 -13.68 26.39 -14.41
N GLU A 284 -14.69 26.21 -13.57
CA GLU A 284 -15.63 27.25 -13.19
C GLU A 284 -15.08 28.00 -11.97
N SER A 285 -14.89 29.32 -12.09
CA SER A 285 -14.43 30.15 -10.97
C SER A 285 -15.35 31.35 -10.75
N PRO A 286 -15.91 31.55 -9.55
CA PRO A 286 -16.80 32.67 -9.26
C PRO A 286 -16.08 34.02 -9.15
N ALA A 287 -14.74 34.02 -9.06
CA ALA A 287 -13.92 35.22 -9.00
C ALA A 287 -12.92 35.23 -10.17
N ALA A 288 -12.53 36.43 -10.60
CA ALA A 288 -11.43 36.62 -11.54
C ALA A 288 -10.05 36.40 -10.86
N ASP A 289 -9.92 35.36 -10.05
CA ASP A 289 -8.65 34.97 -9.44
C ASP A 289 -7.67 34.55 -10.55
N THR A 290 -6.42 34.96 -10.41
CA THR A 290 -5.36 34.75 -11.41
C THR A 290 -4.85 33.32 -11.45
N SER A 291 -5.11 32.54 -10.39
CA SER A 291 -4.57 31.20 -10.21
C SER A 291 -5.63 30.27 -9.62
N ASN A 292 -6.30 29.48 -10.47
CA ASN A 292 -7.46 28.70 -10.05
C ASN A 292 -7.17 27.19 -9.96
N ILE A 293 -6.10 26.73 -10.60
CA ILE A 293 -5.77 25.31 -10.68
C ILE A 293 -4.32 25.07 -10.29
N GLU A 294 -4.11 24.08 -9.44
CA GLU A 294 -2.80 23.58 -9.09
C GLU A 294 -2.66 22.14 -9.61
N ILE A 295 -1.58 21.92 -10.35
CA ILE A 295 -1.27 20.62 -10.95
C ILE A 295 0.10 20.18 -10.43
N GLY A 296 0.09 19.08 -9.67
CA GLY A 296 1.28 18.33 -9.31
C GLY A 296 1.57 17.25 -10.35
N ILE A 297 2.85 17.04 -10.65
CA ILE A 297 3.32 16.04 -11.61
C ILE A 297 4.39 15.22 -10.93
N GLY A 298 4.21 13.91 -10.87
CA GLY A 298 5.22 12.98 -10.41
C GLY A 298 5.79 12.16 -11.57
N GLY A 299 7.09 12.23 -11.82
CA GLY A 299 7.80 11.36 -12.76
C GLY A 299 8.38 10.14 -12.07
N HIS A 300 8.27 8.95 -12.69
CA HIS A 300 8.80 7.70 -12.13
C HIS A 300 9.59 6.91 -13.18
N TRP A 301 10.86 6.64 -12.89
CA TRP A 301 11.76 5.92 -13.80
C TRP A 301 11.99 4.48 -13.34
N ILE A 302 11.05 3.60 -13.68
CA ILE A 302 10.99 2.22 -13.15
C ILE A 302 11.72 1.22 -14.06
N HIS A 303 11.69 1.43 -15.38
CA HIS A 303 12.21 0.47 -16.35
C HIS A 303 13.62 0.80 -16.83
N GLN A 304 14.08 2.03 -16.61
CA GLN A 304 15.38 2.52 -17.04
C GLN A 304 16.49 1.97 -16.14
N SER A 305 17.69 1.80 -16.68
CA SER A 305 18.86 1.44 -15.89
C SER A 305 19.21 2.59 -14.95
N MET A 306 18.88 2.45 -13.67
CA MET A 306 19.16 3.46 -12.66
C MET A 306 20.63 3.38 -12.22
N THR A 307 21.32 4.52 -12.24
CA THR A 307 22.64 4.66 -11.61
C THR A 307 22.43 5.32 -10.28
N ARG A 308 22.47 4.57 -9.17
CA ARG A 308 22.28 5.17 -7.85
C ARG A 308 23.49 6.01 -7.46
N PRO A 309 23.27 7.20 -6.88
CA PRO A 309 24.33 7.96 -6.21
C PRO A 309 24.96 7.17 -5.04
N ASP A 310 26.17 7.57 -4.61
CA ASP A 310 27.01 6.78 -3.71
C ASP A 310 26.44 6.66 -2.29
N GLU A 311 25.84 7.73 -1.75
CA GLU A 311 25.25 7.71 -0.41
C GLU A 311 23.93 6.92 -0.41
N TYR A 312 23.09 7.13 -1.42
CA TYR A 312 21.86 6.36 -1.62
C TYR A 312 22.12 4.86 -1.84
N GLU A 313 23.14 4.48 -2.62
CA GLU A 313 23.51 3.07 -2.82
C GLU A 313 23.90 2.41 -1.50
N LYS A 314 24.71 3.07 -0.67
CA LYS A 314 25.07 2.57 0.67
C LYS A 314 23.84 2.41 1.55
N PHE A 315 22.89 3.34 1.48
CA PHE A 315 21.64 3.24 2.21
C PHE A 315 20.81 2.03 1.79
N VAL A 316 20.62 1.81 0.49
CA VAL A 316 19.88 0.65 -0.03
C VAL A 316 20.57 -0.66 0.38
N GLN A 317 21.90 -0.72 0.31
CA GLN A 317 22.69 -1.89 0.74
C GLN A 317 22.66 -2.11 2.26
N SER A 318 22.34 -1.07 3.05
CA SER A 318 22.28 -1.19 4.51
C SER A 318 21.08 -2.01 4.99
N PHE A 319 20.06 -2.23 4.15
CA PHE A 319 18.89 -3.01 4.52
C PHE A 319 19.24 -4.48 4.81
N PRO A 320 18.53 -5.11 5.77
CA PRO A 320 18.79 -6.50 6.14
C PRO A 320 18.43 -7.45 4.99
N ASN A 321 19.07 -8.62 4.96
CA ASN A 321 18.90 -9.63 3.89
C ASN A 321 17.48 -10.20 3.74
N TYR A 322 16.64 -10.08 4.76
CA TYR A 322 15.23 -10.46 4.71
C TYR A 322 14.34 -9.35 4.12
N ALA A 323 14.85 -8.13 3.95
CA ALA A 323 14.11 -7.04 3.34
C ALA A 323 14.27 -7.07 1.82
N PHE A 324 13.15 -6.94 1.13
CA PHE A 324 13.09 -6.67 -0.29
C PHE A 324 12.85 -5.18 -0.49
N VAL A 325 13.86 -4.51 -1.05
CA VAL A 325 13.82 -3.08 -1.35
C VAL A 325 13.54 -2.93 -2.84
N ALA A 326 12.41 -2.31 -3.16
CA ALA A 326 12.07 -1.89 -4.51
C ALA A 326 12.26 -0.38 -4.61
N ASP A 327 13.28 0.07 -5.33
CA ASP A 327 13.63 1.48 -5.43
C ASP A 327 13.74 1.97 -6.86
N TRP A 328 13.44 3.25 -7.05
CA TRP A 328 13.60 3.94 -8.33
C TRP A 328 13.76 5.46 -8.14
N ALA A 329 14.26 6.14 -9.18
CA ALA A 329 14.32 7.59 -9.22
C ALA A 329 12.92 8.17 -9.45
N SER A 330 12.62 9.29 -8.81
CA SER A 330 11.41 10.05 -9.11
C SER A 330 11.63 11.55 -9.04
N SER A 331 10.70 12.30 -9.60
CA SER A 331 10.63 13.74 -9.45
C SER A 331 9.19 14.13 -9.13
N TYR A 332 9.02 15.25 -8.43
CA TYR A 332 7.73 15.85 -8.16
C TYR A 332 7.83 17.35 -8.39
N GLU A 333 6.94 17.86 -9.24
CA GLU A 333 6.79 19.29 -9.44
C GLU A 333 5.35 19.73 -9.26
N SER A 334 5.09 20.81 -8.51
CA SER A 334 3.77 21.43 -8.48
C SER A 334 3.78 22.81 -9.15
N TRP A 335 2.73 23.07 -9.93
CA TRP A 335 2.55 24.29 -10.73
C TRP A 335 1.17 24.89 -10.50
N LEU A 336 1.10 26.22 -10.41
CA LEU A 336 -0.14 26.96 -10.18
C LEU A 336 -0.48 27.83 -11.41
N PHE A 337 -1.67 27.65 -12.00
CA PHE A 337 -2.06 28.25 -13.29
C PHE A 337 -3.30 29.14 -13.25
#